data_AF-C6M8G1-F1
#
_entry.id   AF-C6M8G1-F1
#
_cell.length_a   1.000
_cell.length_b   1.000
_cell.length_c   1.000
_cell.angle_alpha   90.00
_cell.angle_beta   90.00
_cell.angle_gamma   90.00
#
_symmetry.space_group_name_H-M   'P 1'
#
loop_
_entity.id
_entity.type
_entity.pdbx_description
1 polymer ?
#
loop_
_entity_poly.entity_id
_entity_poly.type
_entity_poly.pdbx_seq_one_letter_code
_entity_poly.pdbx_strand_id
1 'polypeptide(L)'
;HLSEQDYKPVIDGQPHTAPIYDQFNKAVKTMPYPVACVKNENRCTCYTEQGTPIKGFSKTQCLEFVKNGIYNPYKAPAQTQTAAEEPKQAESESGQVLTMGGESQQNLMYDGYSEKALTNQGAKVGI
;
A
#
# COMPACT_ATOMS: atom_id res chain seq x y z
N HIS A 1 -25.50 28.74 -1.27
CA HIS A 1 -25.72 28.17 -2.61
C HIS A 1 -24.38 28.05 -3.32
N LEU A 2 -24.20 27.01 -4.14
CA LEU A 2 -23.02 26.84 -5.00
C LEU A 2 -23.25 27.54 -6.34
N SER A 3 -22.19 28.09 -6.91
CA SER A 3 -22.15 28.84 -8.17
C SER A 3 -21.06 28.28 -9.09
N GLU A 4 -21.10 28.64 -10.38
CA GLU A 4 -20.06 28.24 -11.34
C GLU A 4 -18.66 28.72 -10.92
N GLN A 5 -18.57 29.88 -10.27
CA GLN A 5 -17.31 30.46 -9.82
C GLN A 5 -16.62 29.61 -8.75
N ASP A 6 -17.37 28.84 -7.96
CA ASP A 6 -16.82 27.97 -6.92
C ASP A 6 -15.99 26.80 -7.51
N TYR A 7 -16.23 26.47 -8.78
CA TYR A 7 -15.54 25.40 -9.50
C TYR A 7 -14.42 25.90 -10.42
N LYS A 8 -14.28 27.22 -10.59
CA LYS A 8 -13.24 27.79 -11.45
C LYS A 8 -11.88 27.74 -10.75
N PRO A 9 -10.85 27.12 -11.34
CA PRO A 9 -9.51 27.06 -10.75
C PRO A 9 -8.93 28.46 -10.55
N VAL A 10 -8.27 28.67 -9.41
CA VAL A 10 -7.52 29.92 -9.16
C VAL A 10 -6.21 29.93 -9.96
N ILE A 11 -5.58 28.76 -10.10
CA ILE A 11 -4.39 28.58 -10.93
C ILE A 11 -4.79 27.85 -12.21
N ASP A 12 -4.47 28.46 -13.36
CA ASP A 12 -4.81 27.91 -14.66
C ASP A 12 -4.19 26.52 -14.87
N GLY A 13 -4.97 25.60 -15.43
CA GLY A 13 -4.59 24.19 -15.60
C GLY A 13 -4.55 23.34 -14.31
N GLN A 14 -4.90 23.89 -13.14
CA GLN A 14 -4.86 23.16 -11.87
C GLN A 14 -6.25 23.04 -11.22
N PRO A 15 -7.08 22.05 -11.63
CA PRO A 15 -8.48 21.95 -11.21
C PRO A 15 -8.68 21.84 -9.69
N HIS A 16 -7.70 21.28 -8.98
CA HIS A 16 -7.73 21.13 -7.53
C HIS A 16 -7.58 22.47 -6.77
N THR A 17 -7.29 23.58 -7.46
CA THR A 17 -7.16 24.92 -6.84
C THR A 17 -8.47 25.72 -6.83
N ALA A 18 -9.60 25.12 -7.23
CA ALA A 18 -10.90 25.79 -7.19
C ALA A 18 -11.36 26.06 -5.74
N PRO A 19 -12.06 27.19 -5.47
CA PRO A 19 -12.50 27.58 -4.12
C PRO A 19 -13.31 26.53 -3.37
N ILE A 20 -14.11 25.72 -4.08
CA ILE A 20 -14.89 24.65 -3.46
C ILE A 20 -14.03 23.62 -2.70
N TYR A 21 -12.76 23.48 -3.08
CA TYR A 21 -11.81 22.54 -2.48
C TYR A 21 -10.92 23.17 -1.40
N ASP A 22 -11.03 24.48 -1.13
CA ASP A 22 -10.12 25.20 -0.23
C ASP A 22 -9.99 24.57 1.17
N GLN A 23 -11.11 24.15 1.74
CA GLN A 23 -11.13 23.52 3.06
C GLN A 23 -10.31 22.22 3.09
N PHE A 24 -10.31 21.46 1.99
CA PHE A 24 -9.57 20.20 1.87
C PHE A 24 -8.09 20.47 1.58
N ASN A 25 -7.80 21.45 0.73
CA ASN A 25 -6.42 21.84 0.40
C ASN A 25 -5.66 22.39 1.63
N LYS A 26 -6.37 23.05 2.55
CA LYS A 26 -5.81 23.54 3.84
C LYS A 26 -5.67 22.43 4.89
N ALA A 27 -6.40 21.33 4.75
CA ALA A 27 -6.38 20.20 5.67
C ALA A 27 -5.26 19.19 5.32
N VAL A 28 -4.02 19.66 5.18
CA VAL A 28 -2.85 18.84 4.81
C VAL A 28 -2.70 17.66 5.78
N LYS A 29 -2.78 16.44 5.24
CA LYS A 29 -2.68 15.19 6.03
C LYS A 29 -1.25 14.72 6.23
N THR A 30 -0.39 14.98 5.26
CA THR A 30 0.98 14.50 5.20
C THR A 30 1.89 15.62 4.72
N MET A 31 3.08 15.74 5.30
CA MET A 31 4.07 16.71 4.88
C MET A 31 5.08 16.06 3.92
N PRO A 32 5.60 16.78 2.91
CA PRO A 32 6.71 16.29 2.10
C PRO A 32 7.92 15.93 2.97
N TYR A 33 8.17 14.62 3.10
CA TYR A 33 9.27 14.08 3.88
C TYR A 33 10.04 13.06 3.05
N PRO A 34 11.39 13.08 3.04
CA PRO A 34 12.21 12.13 2.28
C PRO A 34 12.08 10.71 2.84
N VAL A 35 11.37 9.83 2.14
CA VAL A 35 11.28 8.41 2.51
C VAL A 35 12.27 7.53 1.77
N ALA A 36 12.80 8.03 0.64
CA ALA A 36 13.79 7.35 -0.17
C ALA A 36 14.74 8.37 -0.80
N CYS A 37 16.04 8.14 -0.72
CA CYS A 37 17.05 8.94 -1.42
C CYS A 37 17.90 8.02 -2.29
N VAL A 38 18.12 8.43 -3.54
CA VAL A 38 18.87 7.66 -4.54
C VAL A 38 20.04 8.49 -5.04
N LYS A 39 21.24 7.92 -4.95
CA LYS A 39 22.48 8.45 -5.52
C LYS A 39 22.78 7.73 -6.84
N ASN A 40 22.93 8.51 -7.90
CA ASN A 40 23.53 8.09 -9.17
C ASN A 40 24.90 8.76 -9.33
N GLU A 41 25.63 8.47 -10.42
CA GLU A 41 26.98 9.00 -10.67
C GLU A 41 27.06 10.53 -10.51
N ASN A 42 26.14 11.26 -11.15
CA ASN A 42 26.19 12.73 -11.20
C ASN A 42 25.19 13.42 -10.26
N ARG A 43 24.18 12.72 -9.75
CA ARG A 43 23.02 13.31 -9.05
C ARG A 43 22.62 12.51 -7.81
N CYS A 44 22.08 13.20 -6.81
CA CYS A 44 21.40 12.60 -5.68
C CYS A 44 20.02 13.23 -5.57
N THR A 45 18.96 12.41 -5.45
CA THR A 45 17.58 12.88 -5.39
C THR A 45 16.81 12.11 -4.32
N CYS A 46 16.11 12.84 -3.45
CA CYS A 46 15.19 12.26 -2.47
C CYS A 46 13.74 12.40 -2.95
N TYR A 47 12.89 11.48 -2.51
CA TYR A 47 11.51 11.35 -2.94
C TYR A 47 10.58 11.28 -1.71
N THR A 48 9.38 11.83 -1.87
CA THR A 48 8.29 11.69 -0.90
C THR A 48 7.67 10.30 -0.95
N GLU A 49 6.80 9.97 0.01
CA GLU A 49 6.03 8.72 0.03
C GLU A 49 5.15 8.50 -1.21
N GLN A 50 4.80 9.57 -1.93
CA GLN A 50 4.03 9.53 -3.17
C GLN A 50 4.92 9.50 -4.42
N GLY A 51 6.24 9.33 -4.26
CA GLY A 51 7.19 9.23 -5.38
C GLY A 51 7.57 10.57 -6.02
N THR A 52 7.19 11.70 -5.42
CA THR A 52 7.53 13.03 -5.96
C THR A 52 8.95 13.44 -5.56
N PRO A 53 9.80 13.92 -6.50
CA PRO A 53 11.14 14.37 -6.17
C PRO A 53 11.10 15.63 -5.30
N ILE A 54 11.80 15.61 -4.18
CA ILE A 54 11.92 16.75 -3.27
C ILE A 54 13.03 17.68 -3.78
N LYS A 55 12.67 18.94 -4.03
CA LYS A 55 13.61 20.01 -4.38
C LYS A 55 14.00 20.77 -3.12
N GLY A 56 15.24 21.25 -3.03
CA GLY A 56 15.71 22.10 -1.94
C GLY A 56 16.83 21.51 -1.07
N PHE A 57 17.10 20.20 -1.16
CA PHE A 57 18.29 19.62 -0.54
C PHE A 57 19.54 19.87 -1.38
N SER A 58 20.65 20.19 -0.72
CA SER A 58 21.96 20.18 -1.38
C SER A 58 22.39 18.75 -1.71
N LYS A 59 23.32 18.61 -2.67
CA LYS A 59 23.90 17.29 -3.00
C LYS A 59 24.49 16.62 -1.75
N THR A 60 25.18 17.39 -0.90
CA THR A 60 25.77 16.89 0.35
C THR A 60 24.71 16.38 1.33
N GLN A 61 23.62 17.13 1.54
CA GLN A 61 22.52 16.68 2.41
C GLN A 61 21.90 15.38 1.93
N CYS A 62 21.63 15.27 0.62
CA CYS A 62 21.10 14.04 0.05
C CYS A 62 22.04 12.85 0.26
N LEU A 63 23.36 13.04 0.06
CA LEU A 63 24.35 11.99 0.28
C LEU A 63 24.43 11.55 1.75
N GLU A 64 24.30 12.48 2.70
CA GLU A 64 24.23 12.15 4.12
C GLU A 64 22.98 11.32 4.44
N PHE A 65 21.82 11.67 3.87
CA PHE A 65 20.60 10.89 4.05
C PHE A 65 20.69 9.51 3.41
N VAL A 66 21.36 9.37 2.26
CA VAL A 66 21.62 8.05 1.65
C VAL A 66 22.50 7.19 2.56
N LYS A 67 23.52 7.79 3.18
CA LYS A 67 24.49 7.06 4.01
C LYS A 67 23.94 6.70 5.39
N ASN A 68 23.27 7.64 6.05
CA ASN A 68 22.91 7.52 7.47
C ASN A 68 21.39 7.41 7.69
N GLY A 69 20.59 7.58 6.64
CA GLY A 69 19.15 7.74 6.77
C GLY A 69 18.75 9.09 7.34
N ILE A 70 17.44 9.26 7.52
CA ILE A 70 16.83 10.42 8.15
C ILE A 70 15.60 9.95 8.94
N TYR A 71 15.47 10.40 10.19
CA TYR A 71 14.39 9.98 11.08
C TYR A 71 13.10 10.74 10.78
N ASN A 72 12.00 10.01 10.48
CA ASN A 72 10.69 10.59 10.22
C ASN A 72 9.87 10.70 11.52
N PRO A 73 9.73 11.89 12.12
CA PRO A 73 8.99 12.06 13.38
C PRO A 73 7.47 11.96 13.20
N TYR A 74 6.97 11.93 11.97
CA TYR A 74 5.54 11.89 11.65
C TYR A 74 5.05 10.49 11.29
N LYS A 75 5.96 9.52 11.17
CA LYS A 75 5.59 8.13 10.88
C LYS A 75 4.88 7.58 12.12
N ALA A 76 3.58 7.31 11.98
CA ALA A 76 2.82 6.69 13.05
C ALA A 76 3.47 5.34 13.44
N PRO A 77 3.55 5.00 14.73
CA PRO A 77 3.94 3.65 15.13
C PRO A 77 2.97 2.69 14.45
N ALA A 78 3.51 1.61 13.88
CA ALA A 78 2.66 0.57 13.32
C ALA A 78 1.68 0.17 14.42
N GLN A 79 0.38 0.41 14.19
CA GLN A 79 -0.63 -0.22 15.01
C GLN A 79 -0.40 -1.70 14.77
N THR A 80 0.24 -2.38 15.72
CA THR A 80 0.10 -3.82 15.85
C THR A 80 -1.40 -4.02 15.85
N GLN A 81 -1.91 -4.53 14.74
CA GLN A 81 -3.24 -5.10 14.70
C GLN A 81 -3.15 -6.20 15.75
N THR A 82 -3.59 -5.89 16.96
CA THR A 82 -3.94 -6.93 17.93
C THR A 82 -4.90 -7.78 17.15
N ALA A 83 -4.44 -8.96 16.75
CA ALA A 83 -5.23 -9.93 16.02
C ALA A 83 -6.58 -9.93 16.73
N ALA A 84 -7.65 -9.65 15.98
CA ALA A 84 -8.99 -9.80 16.48
C ALA A 84 -9.03 -11.15 17.18
N GLU A 85 -9.29 -11.16 18.48
CA GLU A 85 -9.55 -12.40 19.20
C GLU A 85 -10.64 -13.11 18.40
N GLU A 86 -10.23 -14.18 17.71
CA GLU A 86 -11.15 -15.18 17.18
C GLU A 86 -12.11 -15.51 18.32
N PRO A 87 -13.44 -15.45 18.09
CA PRO A 87 -14.36 -15.91 19.11
C PRO A 87 -13.99 -17.35 19.41
N LYS A 88 -13.51 -17.62 20.63
CA LYS A 88 -13.32 -18.98 21.14
C LYS A 88 -14.65 -19.71 20.93
N GLN A 89 -14.71 -20.54 19.90
CA GLN A 89 -15.79 -21.49 19.74
C GLN A 89 -15.77 -22.36 21.00
N ALA A 90 -16.92 -22.42 21.65
CA ALA A 90 -17.15 -23.29 22.79
C ALA A 90 -16.70 -24.70 22.44
N GLU A 91 -15.84 -25.23 23.29
CA GLU A 91 -15.37 -26.60 23.33
C GLU A 91 -16.57 -27.56 23.33
N SER A 92 -16.85 -28.18 22.18
CA SER A 92 -17.74 -29.34 22.12
C SER A 92 -16.89 -30.60 22.24
N GLU A 93 -17.07 -31.30 23.35
CA GLU A 93 -16.54 -32.63 23.62
C GLU A 93 -16.79 -33.61 22.46
N SER A 94 -15.93 -34.62 22.44
CA SER A 94 -15.92 -35.85 21.62
C SER A 94 -15.22 -35.75 20.27
N GLY A 95 -13.99 -36.27 20.25
CA GLY A 95 -13.26 -36.58 19.04
C GLY A 95 -14.02 -37.63 18.22
N GLN A 96 -14.58 -37.20 17.09
CA GLN A 96 -14.88 -38.09 15.99
C GLN A 96 -14.06 -37.62 14.79
N VAL A 97 -13.13 -38.47 14.38
CA VAL A 97 -12.33 -38.31 13.18
C VAL A 97 -13.30 -38.39 11.99
N LEU A 98 -13.72 -37.25 11.46
CA LEU A 98 -14.48 -37.22 10.21
C LEU A 98 -13.51 -37.56 9.09
N THR A 99 -13.68 -38.77 8.54
CA THR A 99 -13.04 -39.19 7.29
C THR A 99 -13.38 -38.16 6.23
N MET A 100 -12.36 -37.46 5.72
CA MET A 100 -12.49 -36.50 4.62
C MET A 100 -13.00 -37.25 3.38
N GLY A 101 -14.31 -37.19 3.12
CA GLY A 101 -14.81 -37.29 1.76
C GLY A 101 -14.15 -36.17 0.97
N GLY A 102 -13.36 -36.55 -0.04
CA GLY A 102 -12.41 -35.69 -0.73
C GLY A 102 -13.06 -34.66 -1.64
N GLU A 103 -13.76 -33.69 -1.05
CA GLU A 103 -14.13 -32.46 -1.74
C GLU A 103 -13.48 -31.28 -1.03
N SER A 104 -12.65 -30.56 -1.80
CA SER A 104 -12.02 -29.32 -1.34
C SER A 104 -13.09 -28.29 -1.03
N GLN A 105 -12.89 -27.55 0.07
CA GLN A 105 -13.74 -26.40 0.40
C GLN A 105 -13.77 -25.42 -0.77
N GLN A 106 -14.96 -24.87 -1.06
CA GLN A 106 -15.13 -23.99 -2.21
C GLN A 106 -14.26 -22.74 -2.08
N ASN A 107 -13.41 -22.53 -3.09
CA ASN A 107 -12.66 -21.29 -3.24
C ASN A 107 -13.57 -20.22 -3.84
N LEU A 108 -13.21 -18.95 -3.59
CA LEU A 108 -13.94 -17.73 -3.97
C LEU A 108 -13.89 -17.43 -5.49
N MET A 109 -14.03 -18.45 -6.33
CA MET A 109 -14.02 -18.33 -7.79
C MET A 109 -15.44 -18.36 -8.37
N TYR A 110 -15.62 -17.69 -9.50
CA TYR A 110 -16.88 -17.57 -10.21
C TYR A 110 -17.45 -18.95 -10.58
N ASP A 111 -18.77 -19.13 -10.43
CA ASP A 111 -19.55 -20.39 -10.51
C ASP A 111 -19.39 -21.23 -11.79
N GLY A 112 -18.59 -20.78 -12.77
CA GLY A 112 -18.29 -21.48 -14.02
C GLY A 112 -16.83 -21.96 -14.19
N TYR A 113 -15.96 -21.80 -13.20
CA TYR A 113 -14.55 -22.21 -13.35
C TYR A 113 -14.39 -23.73 -13.13
N SER A 114 -14.35 -24.51 -14.22
CA SER A 114 -14.02 -25.94 -14.12
C SER A 114 -12.51 -26.10 -13.86
N GLU A 115 -12.15 -26.53 -12.67
CA GLU A 115 -10.80 -26.95 -12.34
C GLU A 115 -10.40 -28.18 -13.14
N LYS A 116 -9.67 -27.98 -14.25
CA LYS A 116 -8.94 -29.07 -14.87
C LYS A 116 -7.83 -29.46 -13.91
N ALA A 117 -8.06 -30.54 -13.16
CA ALA A 117 -7.10 -31.14 -12.25
C ALA A 117 -5.71 -31.19 -12.92
N LEU A 118 -4.76 -30.42 -12.38
CA LEU A 118 -3.36 -30.51 -12.72
C LEU A 118 -2.86 -31.85 -12.18
N THR A 119 -2.95 -32.89 -13.00
CA THR A 119 -2.34 -34.19 -12.70
C THR A 119 -0.83 -33.99 -12.76
N ASN A 120 -0.15 -34.02 -11.61
CA ASN A 120 1.30 -34.08 -11.55
C ASN A 120 1.77 -35.52 -11.88
N GLN A 121 1.60 -35.92 -13.15
CA GLN A 121 2.39 -37.02 -13.68
C GLN A 121 3.75 -36.47 -14.06
N GLY A 122 4.71 -36.64 -13.14
CA GLY A 122 6.10 -36.25 -13.34
C GLY A 122 6.66 -36.78 -14.64
N ALA A 123 7.23 -35.90 -15.45
CA ALA A 123 7.97 -36.25 -16.65
C ALA A 123 9.18 -37.10 -16.26
N LYS A 124 9.21 -38.37 -16.69
CA LYS A 124 10.43 -39.19 -16.66
C LYS A 124 11.38 -38.64 -17.74
N VAL A 125 12.47 -38.01 -17.32
CA VAL A 125 13.61 -37.71 -18.19
C VAL A 125 14.42 -39.01 -18.32
N GLY A 126 14.41 -39.60 -19.52
CA GLY A 126 15.23 -40.75 -19.86
C GLY A 126 16.70 -40.38 -20.00
N ILE A 127 17.56 -41.33 -19.62
CA ILE A 127 19.03 -41.34 -19.75
C ILE A 127 19.47 -41.15 -21.19
#